data_AF-A0A3A8Q9E0-F1
#
_entry.id   AF-A0A3A8Q9E0-F1
#
_cell.length_a   1.000
_cell.length_b   1.000
_cell.length_c   1.000
_cell.angle_alpha   90.00
_cell.angle_beta   90.00
_cell.angle_gamma   90.00
#
_symmetry.space_group_name_H-M   'P 1'
#
loop_
_entity.id
_entity.type
_entity.pdbx_description
1 polymer ?
#
loop_
_entity_poly.entity_id
_entity_poly.type
_entity_poly.pdbx_seq_one_letter_code
_entity_poly.pdbx_strand_id
1 'polypeptide(L)'
;MATIEKFSTAALNTKPALGNKELSVLRGSSSPAKQAAETKATINNMKSQLDGLKAQLHDLQARHSHLGDGFSTHGHGCWGPRDNWQPKDVGAMVEMNKLNQTSGPISAEKFADSIEAAVGDLDGQAASGEYRAVADWAANNRERLTPEARQVMDIYSKYAALSQARGESGIPQGDFKKMLAEMRDVGDASAKKALANLDSKTHGGTVSGQDMARAIKAGTADHDGQAGGAELKEFEKWAAKNESRLSPEAKEVLDVYRKHTKAAQAQGRTGLTDAENAAMNKEMRQVGAGDVSARKATEALDKEQGPISGEDLAEAIKKGISDKDGHSSTSELKEFEKWAAKNESRLTPEAKQVLKTYQQAAKKAGPEGMTQKEADAMFKKMEAFKTFHDSSMRNALEGLDAKQGKISGSDLTAAIEKGAGDLDGQAAGTEFTDTMKWARQNYDRLTPEAKKVVDTYEKYATRAQAQGSTGIGQKDFKKMINEMKFISNPRPTRPVFFAA
;
A
#
# COMPACT_ATOMS: atom_id res chain seq x y z
N MET A 1 -22.96 64.13 2.19
CA MET A 1 -23.30 62.70 2.09
C MET A 1 -22.05 61.90 2.47
N ALA A 2 -22.20 61.06 3.50
CA ALA A 2 -21.22 60.28 4.28
C ALA A 2 -20.28 59.37 3.46
N THR A 3 -19.12 58.84 3.89
CA THR A 3 -18.08 58.97 4.96
C THR A 3 -17.06 57.85 4.62
N ILE A 4 -15.75 57.98 4.93
CA ILE A 4 -14.77 56.92 5.37
C ILE A 4 -13.36 57.57 5.39
N GLU A 5 -12.91 58.05 6.56
CA GLU A 5 -11.79 57.54 7.42
C GLU A 5 -10.38 57.98 6.93
N LYS A 6 -9.63 58.96 7.48
CA LYS A 6 -9.14 59.25 8.85
C LYS A 6 -8.46 58.00 9.48
N PHE A 7 -7.18 57.93 9.84
CA PHE A 7 -6.15 58.90 10.24
C PHE A 7 -4.75 58.29 9.99
N SER A 8 -3.79 59.13 9.62
CA SER A 8 -2.36 58.83 9.65
C SER A 8 -1.67 60.01 10.32
N THR A 9 -0.99 59.80 11.45
CA THR A 9 0.17 60.60 11.91
C THR A 9 0.79 59.99 13.16
N ALA A 10 2.07 59.64 13.00
CA ALA A 10 3.19 59.54 13.94
C ALA A 10 3.00 59.91 15.43
N ALA A 11 3.62 59.12 16.32
CA ALA A 11 4.79 59.58 17.10
C ALA A 11 5.45 58.43 17.91
N LEU A 12 6.77 58.50 17.95
CA LEU A 12 7.74 57.76 18.77
C LEU A 12 7.49 57.92 20.29
N ASN A 13 7.72 56.84 21.05
CA ASN A 13 8.68 56.72 22.16
C ASN A 13 8.20 55.71 23.24
N THR A 14 9.01 54.67 23.50
CA THR A 14 9.68 54.40 24.80
C THR A 14 10.13 52.92 24.87
N LYS A 15 11.42 52.71 25.16
CA LYS A 15 12.06 51.43 25.52
C LYS A 15 12.05 51.32 27.08
N PRO A 16 12.10 50.15 27.74
CA PRO A 16 13.37 49.38 27.77
C PRO A 16 13.30 47.85 28.04
N ALA A 17 14.49 47.24 27.85
CA ALA A 17 15.06 46.08 28.54
C ALA A 17 14.42 44.68 28.36
N LEU A 18 15.10 43.81 27.60
CA LEU A 18 15.36 42.42 27.96
C LEU A 18 16.67 41.96 27.28
N GLY A 19 17.44 41.16 28.01
CA GLY A 19 18.90 41.05 27.94
C GLY A 19 19.51 40.40 26.70
N ASN A 20 20.73 40.86 26.37
CA ASN A 20 21.63 40.35 25.34
C ASN A 20 22.22 38.95 25.64
N LYS A 21 21.45 38.03 26.25
CA LYS A 21 21.92 36.66 26.56
C LYS A 21 20.99 35.52 26.14
N GLU A 22 19.83 35.80 25.54
CA GLU A 22 18.87 34.75 25.15
C GLU A 22 18.58 34.64 23.64
N LEU A 23 19.22 35.45 22.79
CA LEU A 23 19.11 35.34 21.33
C LEU A 23 20.22 34.51 20.67
N SER A 24 21.09 33.89 21.47
CA SER A 24 22.25 33.11 20.99
C SER A 24 22.04 31.59 20.96
N VAL A 25 20.85 31.07 21.25
CA VAL A 25 20.62 29.60 21.34
C VAL A 25 19.63 29.03 20.32
N LEU A 26 19.04 29.85 19.42
CA LEU A 26 18.03 29.39 18.44
C LEU A 26 18.36 29.60 16.96
N ARG A 27 19.64 29.73 16.59
CA ARG A 27 20.07 29.66 15.18
C ARG A 27 21.30 28.78 15.02
N GLY A 28 21.06 27.53 14.65
CA GLY A 28 22.06 26.65 14.03
C GLY A 28 22.53 27.23 12.70
N SER A 29 23.61 28.00 12.77
CA SER A 29 24.74 28.11 11.84
C SER A 29 24.53 27.80 10.34
N SER A 30 24.02 28.77 9.59
CA SER A 30 24.79 29.33 8.47
C SER A 30 24.47 30.82 8.36
N SER A 31 25.48 31.68 8.52
CA SER A 31 25.31 33.12 8.38
C SER A 31 24.77 33.44 6.98
N PRO A 32 23.87 34.42 6.80
CA PRO A 32 23.44 34.88 5.47
C PRO A 32 24.62 35.21 4.54
N ALA A 33 25.74 35.66 5.12
CA ALA A 33 26.99 35.90 4.39
C ALA A 33 27.64 34.60 3.86
N LYS A 34 27.50 33.48 4.58
CA LYS A 34 28.03 32.16 4.17
C LYS A 34 27.13 31.52 3.11
N GLN A 35 25.81 31.61 3.25
CA GLN A 35 24.87 31.18 2.20
C GLN A 35 25.04 32.00 0.92
N ALA A 36 25.26 33.31 1.03
CA ALA A 36 25.56 34.18 -0.12
C ALA A 36 26.92 33.86 -0.75
N ALA A 37 27.92 33.48 0.04
CA ALA A 37 29.23 33.05 -0.47
C ALA A 37 29.14 31.69 -1.18
N GLU A 38 28.38 30.74 -0.64
CA GLU A 38 28.15 29.42 -1.25
C GLU A 38 27.33 29.55 -2.54
N THR A 39 26.25 30.33 -2.57
CA THR A 39 25.52 30.60 -3.82
C THR A 39 26.39 31.32 -4.85
N LYS A 40 27.23 32.26 -4.44
CA LYS A 40 28.18 32.92 -5.35
C LYS A 40 29.23 31.94 -5.89
N ALA A 41 29.71 31.00 -5.07
CA ALA A 41 30.62 29.94 -5.51
C ALA A 41 29.94 28.98 -6.49
N THR A 42 28.69 28.57 -6.23
CA THR A 42 27.91 27.74 -7.14
C THR A 42 27.64 28.46 -8.46
N ILE A 43 27.27 29.74 -8.44
CA ILE A 43 27.04 30.55 -9.64
C ILE A 43 28.34 30.71 -10.44
N ASN A 44 29.48 30.92 -9.78
CA ASN A 44 30.77 31.00 -10.47
C ASN A 44 31.19 29.66 -11.08
N ASN A 45 30.90 28.53 -10.42
CA ASN A 45 31.15 27.20 -10.97
C ASN A 45 30.25 26.91 -12.18
N MET A 46 28.95 27.25 -12.10
CA MET A 46 28.03 27.16 -13.24
C MET A 46 28.46 28.06 -14.40
N LYS A 47 28.96 29.28 -14.12
CA LYS A 47 29.53 30.16 -15.17
C LYS A 47 30.76 29.54 -15.82
N SER A 48 31.68 28.97 -15.06
CA SER A 48 32.84 28.27 -15.60
C SER A 48 32.46 27.07 -16.47
N GLN A 49 31.42 26.31 -16.07
CA GLN A 49 30.89 25.21 -16.87
C GLN A 49 30.20 25.72 -18.15
N LEU A 50 29.46 26.82 -18.07
CA LEU A 50 28.81 27.46 -19.22
C LEU A 50 29.84 28.03 -20.20
N ASP A 51 30.92 28.62 -19.70
CA ASP A 51 32.01 29.15 -20.52
C ASP A 51 32.82 28.00 -21.16
N GLY A 52 32.98 26.87 -20.47
CA GLY A 52 33.50 25.63 -21.04
C GLY A 52 32.62 25.07 -22.17
N LEU A 53 31.30 25.05 -21.98
CA LEU A 53 30.33 24.65 -23.00
C LEU A 53 30.29 25.64 -24.17
N LYS A 54 30.42 26.94 -23.93
CA LYS A 54 30.52 27.95 -24.98
C LYS A 54 31.81 27.82 -25.77
N ALA A 55 32.93 27.51 -25.12
CA ALA A 55 34.19 27.24 -25.80
C ALA A 55 34.10 25.98 -26.68
N GLN A 56 33.44 24.92 -26.19
CA GLN A 56 33.13 23.72 -26.98
C GLN A 56 32.18 24.01 -28.14
N LEU A 57 31.17 24.86 -27.94
CA LEU A 57 30.24 25.29 -28.99
C LEU A 57 30.94 26.17 -30.04
N HIS A 58 31.85 27.06 -29.62
CA HIS A 58 32.66 27.87 -30.52
C HIS A 58 33.67 27.02 -31.30
N ASP A 59 34.24 25.96 -30.68
CA ASP A 59 35.10 25.00 -31.38
C ASP A 59 34.30 24.16 -32.39
N LEU A 60 33.07 23.76 -32.06
CA LEU A 60 32.13 23.11 -32.98
C LEU A 60 31.67 24.04 -34.12
N GLN A 61 31.37 25.30 -33.85
CA GLN A 61 31.00 26.30 -34.86
C GLN A 61 32.20 26.69 -35.74
N ALA A 62 33.41 26.78 -35.16
CA ALA A 62 34.64 26.96 -35.92
C ALA A 62 34.84 25.78 -36.87
N ARG A 63 34.62 24.54 -36.42
CA ARG A 63 34.66 23.30 -37.24
C ARG A 63 33.57 23.20 -38.30
N HIS A 64 32.46 23.93 -38.17
CA HIS A 64 31.37 23.97 -39.15
C HIS A 64 31.42 25.16 -40.12
N SER A 65 32.20 26.20 -39.82
CA SER A 65 32.30 27.43 -40.63
C SER A 65 33.08 27.29 -41.96
N HIS A 66 33.68 26.12 -42.22
CA HIS A 66 34.42 25.83 -43.46
C HIS A 66 33.71 24.85 -44.41
N LEU A 67 32.47 24.46 -44.11
CA LEU A 67 31.63 23.68 -45.02
C LEU A 67 30.54 24.59 -45.60
N GLY A 68 30.97 25.46 -46.51
CA GLY A 68 30.05 26.15 -47.42
C GLY A 68 29.42 25.16 -48.41
N ASP A 69 28.20 25.47 -48.79
CA ASP A 69 27.31 24.78 -49.74
C ASP A 69 28.02 23.99 -50.86
N GLY A 70 27.61 22.73 -51.06
CA GLY A 70 28.05 21.97 -52.23
C GLY A 70 27.73 20.48 -52.21
N PHE A 71 26.45 20.11 -52.26
CA PHE A 71 26.06 18.81 -52.83
C PHE A 71 26.30 18.89 -54.34
N SER A 72 27.42 18.34 -54.85
CA SER A 72 27.51 17.92 -56.25
C SER A 72 28.52 16.80 -56.46
N THR A 73 28.20 15.95 -57.41
CA THR A 73 28.76 14.64 -57.72
C THR A 73 30.06 14.70 -58.53
N HIS A 74 30.89 13.67 -58.36
CA HIS A 74 32.07 13.27 -59.17
C HIS A 74 33.36 14.09 -59.09
N GLY A 75 34.47 13.41 -58.80
CA GLY A 75 35.82 13.86 -59.14
C GLY A 75 36.89 13.45 -58.13
N HIS A 76 37.73 12.48 -58.50
CA HIS A 76 38.92 12.08 -57.76
C HIS A 76 39.85 13.27 -57.48
N GLY A 77 40.18 13.50 -56.21
CA GLY A 77 41.13 14.51 -55.75
C GLY A 77 41.61 14.17 -54.34
N CYS A 78 42.91 13.89 -54.24
CA CYS A 78 43.59 13.30 -53.10
C CYS A 78 43.48 14.13 -51.80
N TRP A 79 43.03 13.49 -50.72
CA TRP A 79 43.23 13.94 -49.35
C TRP A 79 44.19 12.97 -48.65
N GLY A 80 45.36 13.47 -48.26
CA GLY A 80 46.34 12.75 -47.44
C GLY A 80 45.90 12.63 -45.97
N PRO A 81 46.53 11.73 -45.21
CA PRO A 81 45.97 11.16 -43.98
C PRO A 81 46.15 12.06 -42.76
N ARG A 82 45.08 12.18 -41.97
CA ARG A 82 45.15 12.43 -40.52
C ARG A 82 44.52 11.23 -39.83
N ASP A 83 45.40 10.40 -39.28
CA ASP A 83 45.14 9.10 -38.68
C ASP A 83 44.30 9.20 -37.40
N ASN A 84 43.14 8.54 -37.41
CA ASN A 84 42.61 7.69 -36.32
C ASN A 84 41.34 6.93 -36.76
N TRP A 85 41.27 6.56 -38.05
CA TRP A 85 40.35 5.52 -38.51
C TRP A 85 40.98 4.16 -38.17
N GLN A 86 40.58 3.61 -37.03
CA GLN A 86 40.85 2.22 -36.69
C GLN A 86 39.62 1.40 -37.09
N PRO A 87 39.80 0.23 -37.72
CA PRO A 87 38.70 -0.68 -38.03
C PRO A 87 37.87 -0.98 -36.77
N LYS A 88 36.57 -1.23 -36.95
CA LYS A 88 35.76 -1.80 -35.86
C LYS A 88 36.38 -3.12 -35.43
N ASP A 89 36.46 -3.33 -34.13
CA ASP A 89 37.01 -4.58 -33.64
C ASP A 89 36.08 -5.76 -33.99
N VAL A 90 36.66 -6.81 -34.54
CA VAL A 90 35.90 -7.99 -35.01
C VAL A 90 35.40 -8.82 -33.83
N GLY A 91 36.17 -8.93 -32.75
CA GLY A 91 35.78 -9.60 -31.51
C GLY A 91 34.58 -8.90 -30.86
N ALA A 92 34.65 -7.59 -30.69
CA ALA A 92 33.54 -6.78 -30.17
C ALA A 92 32.28 -6.90 -31.03
N MET A 93 32.42 -6.96 -32.36
CA MET A 93 31.28 -7.20 -33.27
C MET A 93 30.68 -8.59 -33.09
N VAL A 94 31.49 -9.64 -32.86
CA VAL A 94 31.00 -11.00 -32.59
C VAL A 94 30.18 -11.03 -31.30
N GLU A 95 30.66 -10.39 -30.23
CA GLU A 95 29.94 -10.32 -28.96
C GLU A 95 28.62 -9.55 -29.08
N MET A 96 28.63 -8.40 -29.76
CA MET A 96 27.39 -7.66 -30.04
C MET A 96 26.42 -8.46 -30.94
N ASN A 97 26.93 -9.31 -31.84
CA ASN A 97 26.09 -10.16 -32.67
C ASN A 97 25.40 -11.28 -31.86
N LYS A 98 25.96 -11.71 -30.73
CA LYS A 98 25.25 -12.62 -29.80
C LYS A 98 24.00 -11.95 -29.23
N LEU A 99 24.04 -10.64 -28.97
CA LEU A 99 22.85 -9.90 -28.55
C LEU A 99 21.79 -9.82 -29.66
N ASN A 100 22.17 -9.79 -30.94
CA ASN A 100 21.22 -9.87 -32.07
C ASN A 100 20.48 -11.21 -32.14
N GLN A 101 21.07 -12.29 -31.62
CA GLN A 101 20.45 -13.62 -31.59
C GLN A 101 19.41 -13.76 -30.46
N THR A 102 19.34 -12.77 -29.56
CA THR A 102 18.36 -12.76 -28.47
C THR A 102 17.11 -11.98 -28.88
N SER A 103 15.93 -12.45 -28.48
CA SER A 103 14.67 -11.73 -28.70
C SER A 103 14.29 -10.94 -27.45
N GLY A 104 13.69 -9.75 -27.64
CA GLY A 104 13.23 -8.88 -26.56
C GLY A 104 14.24 -7.80 -26.12
N PRO A 105 13.89 -7.05 -25.05
CA PRO A 105 14.71 -5.97 -24.50
C PRO A 105 15.98 -6.50 -23.83
N ILE A 106 17.01 -5.66 -23.78
CA ILE A 106 18.35 -5.97 -23.27
C ILE A 106 18.60 -5.10 -22.04
N SER A 107 18.68 -5.76 -20.87
CA SER A 107 18.87 -5.14 -19.56
C SER A 107 20.30 -4.62 -19.36
N ALA A 108 20.47 -3.75 -18.35
CA ALA A 108 21.76 -3.18 -17.98
C ALA A 108 22.81 -4.24 -17.62
N GLU A 109 22.43 -5.28 -16.86
CA GLU A 109 23.33 -6.37 -16.48
C GLU A 109 23.82 -7.14 -17.71
N LYS A 110 22.88 -7.58 -18.57
CA LYS A 110 23.21 -8.31 -19.79
C LYS A 110 24.05 -7.48 -20.76
N PHE A 111 23.78 -6.18 -20.84
CA PHE A 111 24.55 -5.27 -21.68
C PHE A 111 25.94 -4.99 -21.11
N ALA A 112 26.06 -4.82 -19.79
CA ALA A 112 27.35 -4.67 -19.10
C ALA A 112 28.23 -5.93 -19.25
N ASP A 113 27.65 -7.12 -19.10
CA ASP A 113 28.36 -8.40 -19.32
C ASP A 113 28.84 -8.52 -20.77
N SER A 114 28.02 -8.08 -21.73
CA SER A 114 28.38 -8.11 -23.14
C SER A 114 29.47 -7.10 -23.48
N ILE A 115 29.49 -5.94 -22.81
CA ILE A 115 30.58 -4.96 -22.92
C ILE A 115 31.85 -5.50 -22.28
N GLU A 116 31.77 -6.13 -21.11
CA GLU A 116 32.91 -6.77 -20.45
C GLU A 116 33.53 -7.87 -21.34
N ALA A 117 32.70 -8.68 -22.00
CA ALA A 117 33.15 -9.70 -22.93
C ALA A 117 33.71 -9.11 -24.24
N ALA A 118 33.12 -8.04 -24.76
CA ALA A 118 33.52 -7.37 -26.00
C ALA A 118 34.82 -6.56 -25.88
N VAL A 119 35.27 -6.28 -24.65
CA VAL A 119 36.42 -5.41 -24.33
C VAL A 119 37.47 -6.16 -23.48
N GLY A 120 37.17 -7.41 -23.14
CA GLY A 120 37.90 -8.21 -22.15
C GLY A 120 39.11 -8.96 -22.70
N ASP A 121 39.36 -8.94 -24.01
CA ASP A 121 40.57 -9.55 -24.60
C ASP A 121 41.83 -8.67 -24.44
N LEU A 122 41.65 -7.44 -23.91
CA LEU A 122 42.70 -6.53 -23.46
C LEU A 122 43.70 -6.17 -24.57
N ASP A 123 43.26 -6.13 -25.83
CA ASP A 123 44.09 -5.76 -26.98
C ASP A 123 44.45 -4.25 -27.04
N GLY A 124 43.87 -3.46 -26.13
CA GLY A 124 44.11 -2.03 -26.00
C GLY A 124 43.26 -1.16 -26.93
N GLN A 125 42.13 -1.67 -27.44
CA GLN A 125 41.20 -0.93 -28.31
C GLN A 125 39.87 -0.55 -27.61
N ALA A 126 39.78 -0.74 -26.30
CA ALA A 126 38.60 -0.48 -25.46
C ALA A 126 38.01 0.93 -25.55
N ALA A 127 38.82 1.94 -25.88
CA ALA A 127 38.38 3.32 -26.06
C ALA A 127 38.22 3.70 -27.54
N SER A 128 38.38 2.76 -28.48
CA SER A 128 38.46 3.06 -29.92
C SER A 128 37.66 2.06 -30.77
N GLY A 129 38.29 1.02 -31.32
CA GLY A 129 37.65 0.04 -32.22
C GLY A 129 36.48 -0.71 -31.57
N GLU A 130 36.64 -1.12 -30.31
CA GLU A 130 35.62 -1.84 -29.54
C GLU A 130 34.48 -0.92 -29.10
N TYR A 131 34.82 0.28 -28.62
CA TYR A 131 33.83 1.30 -28.27
C TYR A 131 32.94 1.66 -29.47
N ARG A 132 33.53 1.84 -30.66
CA ARG A 132 32.75 2.11 -31.89
C ARG A 132 31.83 0.95 -32.25
N ALA A 133 32.28 -0.30 -32.10
CA ALA A 133 31.45 -1.47 -32.38
C ALA A 133 30.24 -1.55 -31.44
N VAL A 134 30.46 -1.35 -30.13
CA VAL A 134 29.39 -1.33 -29.11
C VAL A 134 28.47 -0.13 -29.30
N ALA A 135 29.01 1.08 -29.51
CA ALA A 135 28.24 2.31 -29.69
C ALA A 135 27.34 2.27 -30.94
N ASP A 136 27.86 1.78 -32.06
CA ASP A 136 27.08 1.63 -33.29
C ASP A 136 26.00 0.56 -33.14
N TRP A 137 26.32 -0.55 -32.47
CA TRP A 137 25.32 -1.58 -32.19
C TRP A 137 24.21 -1.01 -31.27
N ALA A 138 24.58 -0.28 -30.22
CA ALA A 138 23.63 0.35 -29.29
C ALA A 138 22.76 1.40 -29.97
N ALA A 139 23.32 2.20 -30.87
CA ALA A 139 22.57 3.17 -31.66
C ALA A 139 21.55 2.50 -32.60
N ASN A 140 21.95 1.41 -33.27
CA ASN A 140 21.09 0.67 -34.19
C ASN A 140 20.06 -0.23 -33.48
N ASN A 141 20.30 -0.58 -32.22
CA ASN A 141 19.41 -1.38 -31.39
C ASN A 141 18.81 -0.57 -30.23
N ARG A 142 18.70 0.76 -30.40
CA ARG A 142 18.28 1.68 -29.33
C ARG A 142 16.91 1.31 -28.74
N GLU A 143 15.99 0.84 -29.56
CA GLU A 143 14.65 0.40 -29.13
C GLU A 143 14.68 -0.91 -28.33
N ARG A 144 15.74 -1.71 -28.47
CA ARG A 144 15.97 -2.94 -27.70
C ARG A 144 16.73 -2.69 -26.40
N LEU A 145 17.41 -1.55 -26.26
CA LEU A 145 18.10 -1.18 -25.03
C LEU A 145 17.15 -0.54 -24.02
N THR A 146 17.16 -1.06 -22.79
CA THR A 146 16.44 -0.45 -21.69
C THR A 146 17.09 0.88 -21.26
N PRO A 147 16.38 1.78 -20.57
CA PRO A 147 16.95 3.06 -20.10
C PRO A 147 18.24 2.88 -19.28
N GLU A 148 18.30 1.85 -18.44
CA GLU A 148 19.44 1.48 -17.60
C GLU A 148 20.57 0.94 -18.48
N ALA A 149 20.27 0.14 -19.50
CA ALA A 149 21.26 -0.28 -20.49
C ALA A 149 21.82 0.89 -21.30
N ARG A 150 21.02 1.95 -21.54
CA ARG A 150 21.53 3.20 -22.12
C ARG A 150 22.43 3.97 -21.15
N GLN A 151 22.13 3.95 -19.85
CA GLN A 151 23.03 4.51 -18.84
C GLN A 151 24.35 3.72 -18.76
N VAL A 152 24.32 2.40 -18.92
CA VAL A 152 25.53 1.58 -19.09
C VAL A 152 26.34 2.04 -20.31
N MET A 153 25.68 2.37 -21.43
CA MET A 153 26.34 2.96 -22.61
C MET A 153 26.93 4.35 -22.32
N ASP A 154 26.25 5.19 -21.55
CA ASP A 154 26.73 6.52 -21.17
C ASP A 154 27.96 6.42 -20.27
N ILE A 155 27.98 5.47 -19.33
CA ILE A 155 29.14 5.15 -18.49
C ILE A 155 30.30 4.69 -19.37
N TYR A 156 30.08 3.77 -20.31
CA TYR A 156 31.14 3.35 -21.24
C TYR A 156 31.68 4.56 -22.03
N SER A 157 30.79 5.39 -22.57
CA SER A 157 31.15 6.57 -23.36
C SER A 157 31.98 7.59 -22.57
N LYS A 158 31.65 7.79 -21.29
CA LYS A 158 32.44 8.62 -20.37
C LYS A 158 33.88 8.13 -20.25
N TYR A 159 34.09 6.83 -20.02
CA TYR A 159 35.43 6.28 -19.84
C TYR A 159 36.22 6.18 -21.15
N ALA A 160 35.55 5.85 -22.26
CA ALA A 160 36.17 5.88 -23.59
C ALA A 160 36.62 7.31 -23.96
N ALA A 161 35.79 8.32 -23.73
CA ALA A 161 36.14 9.72 -23.99
C ALA A 161 37.31 10.21 -23.11
N LEU A 162 37.36 9.81 -21.83
CA LEU A 162 38.47 10.13 -20.93
C LEU A 162 39.79 9.51 -21.40
N SER A 163 39.76 8.28 -21.92
CA SER A 163 40.95 7.63 -22.49
C SER A 163 41.37 8.21 -23.83
N GLN A 164 40.43 8.50 -24.73
CA GLN A 164 40.71 9.20 -25.99
C GLN A 164 41.31 10.59 -25.76
N ALA A 165 40.83 11.33 -24.74
CA ALA A 165 41.38 12.63 -24.37
C ALA A 165 42.82 12.54 -23.84
N ARG A 166 43.23 11.38 -23.30
CA ARG A 166 44.61 11.07 -22.92
C ARG A 166 45.47 10.55 -24.09
N GLY A 167 44.89 10.41 -25.28
CA GLY A 167 45.55 9.82 -26.45
C GLY A 167 45.68 8.30 -26.40
N GLU A 168 44.92 7.64 -25.52
CA GLU A 168 44.94 6.19 -25.32
C GLU A 168 43.86 5.54 -26.19
N SER A 169 44.20 4.47 -26.92
CA SER A 169 43.25 3.65 -27.68
C SER A 169 42.45 2.68 -26.80
N GLY A 170 42.94 2.42 -25.58
CA GLY A 170 42.35 1.52 -24.59
C GLY A 170 41.99 2.24 -23.29
N ILE A 171 41.14 1.61 -22.46
CA ILE A 171 40.77 2.11 -21.14
C ILE A 171 41.74 1.50 -20.12
N PRO A 172 42.50 2.31 -19.36
CA PRO A 172 43.42 1.80 -18.34
C PRO A 172 42.73 0.85 -17.38
N GLN A 173 43.38 -0.25 -16.99
CA GLN A 173 42.80 -1.31 -16.18
C GLN A 173 42.12 -0.82 -14.88
N GLY A 174 42.69 0.19 -14.22
CA GLY A 174 42.09 0.80 -13.02
C GLY A 174 40.81 1.58 -13.30
N ASP A 175 40.70 2.20 -14.47
CA ASP A 175 39.50 2.92 -14.92
C ASP A 175 38.48 1.93 -15.51
N PHE A 176 38.93 0.87 -16.18
CA PHE A 176 38.09 -0.22 -16.67
C PHE A 176 37.38 -0.95 -15.52
N LYS A 177 38.10 -1.27 -14.44
CA LYS A 177 37.49 -1.87 -13.24
C LYS A 177 36.44 -0.95 -12.59
N LYS A 178 36.68 0.36 -12.56
CA LYS A 178 35.71 1.34 -12.05
C LYS A 178 34.50 1.45 -12.98
N MET A 179 34.73 1.46 -14.29
CA MET A 179 33.68 1.46 -15.30
C MET A 179 32.74 0.27 -15.12
N LEU A 180 33.28 -0.95 -15.01
CA LEU A 180 32.46 -2.16 -14.79
C LEU A 180 31.70 -2.12 -13.46
N ALA A 181 32.30 -1.58 -12.39
CA ALA A 181 31.62 -1.39 -11.12
C ALA A 181 30.46 -0.38 -11.25
N GLU A 182 30.70 0.77 -11.87
CA GLU A 182 29.65 1.78 -12.13
C GLU A 182 28.53 1.21 -13.01
N MET A 183 28.84 0.39 -14.01
CA MET A 183 27.84 -0.28 -14.87
C MET A 183 26.98 -1.29 -14.11
N ARG A 184 27.58 -2.07 -13.20
CA ARG A 184 26.86 -3.05 -12.38
C ARG A 184 25.97 -2.40 -11.31
N ASP A 185 26.25 -1.16 -10.94
CA ASP A 185 25.48 -0.39 -9.95
C ASP A 185 24.22 0.30 -10.55
N VAL A 186 24.01 0.26 -11.87
CA VAL A 186 22.94 1.02 -12.56
C VAL A 186 21.51 0.59 -12.14
N GLY A 187 21.29 -0.67 -11.73
CA GLY A 187 19.99 -1.15 -11.21
C GLY A 187 19.73 -0.92 -9.71
N ASP A 188 20.74 -0.48 -8.96
CA ASP A 188 20.70 -0.18 -7.52
C ASP A 188 20.34 1.31 -7.27
N ALA A 189 20.62 2.16 -8.26
CA ALA A 189 20.45 3.60 -8.15
C ALA A 189 18.99 4.07 -8.06
N SER A 190 18.04 3.42 -8.75
CA SER A 190 16.60 3.78 -8.76
C SER A 190 15.94 3.55 -7.40
N ALA A 191 16.09 2.35 -6.83
CA ALA A 191 15.59 1.99 -5.51
C ALA A 191 16.24 2.85 -4.41
N LYS A 192 17.56 3.05 -4.44
CA LYS A 192 18.26 3.95 -3.50
C LYS A 192 17.76 5.38 -3.59
N LYS A 193 17.52 5.91 -4.79
CA LYS A 193 16.96 7.26 -5.00
C LYS A 193 15.53 7.37 -4.49
N ALA A 194 14.70 6.34 -4.69
CA ALA A 194 13.34 6.29 -4.17
C ALA A 194 13.31 6.27 -2.64
N LEU A 195 14.20 5.49 -2.01
CA LEU A 195 14.36 5.43 -0.56
C LEU A 195 14.93 6.71 0.03
N ALA A 196 15.91 7.35 -0.62
CA ALA A 196 16.43 8.66 -0.20
C ALA A 196 15.33 9.74 -0.25
N ASN A 197 14.49 9.71 -1.29
CA ASN A 197 13.32 10.59 -1.39
C ASN A 197 12.27 10.30 -0.30
N LEU A 198 12.08 9.02 0.07
CA LEU A 198 11.21 8.61 1.16
C LEU A 198 11.70 9.16 2.51
N ASP A 199 12.99 8.99 2.80
CA ASP A 199 13.62 9.52 4.02
C ASP A 199 13.54 11.05 4.09
N SER A 200 13.80 11.73 2.97
CA SER A 200 13.69 13.18 2.89
C SER A 200 12.27 13.69 3.11
N LYS A 201 11.23 12.97 2.65
CA LYS A 201 9.83 13.38 2.79
C LYS A 201 9.26 13.11 4.18
N THR A 202 9.70 12.03 4.80
CA THR A 202 9.24 11.65 6.14
C THR A 202 10.02 12.38 7.25
N HIS A 203 11.15 13.03 6.92
CA HIS A 203 12.03 13.71 7.88
C HIS A 203 12.47 12.82 9.05
N GLY A 204 12.60 11.51 8.83
CA GLY A 204 12.91 10.54 9.89
C GLY A 204 11.70 10.07 10.70
N GLY A 205 10.50 10.57 10.40
CA GLY A 205 9.24 10.14 11.00
C GLY A 205 8.73 8.80 10.49
N THR A 206 7.53 8.44 10.93
CA THR A 206 6.80 7.22 10.54
C THR A 206 6.50 7.21 9.05
N VAL A 207 6.66 6.05 8.42
CA VAL A 207 6.42 5.78 7.01
C VAL A 207 5.08 5.10 6.86
N SER A 208 4.14 5.75 6.18
CA SER A 208 2.81 5.20 5.89
C SER A 208 2.86 4.16 4.76
N GLY A 209 1.83 3.32 4.65
CA GLY A 209 1.63 2.43 3.51
C GLY A 209 1.61 3.18 2.17
N GLN A 210 1.02 4.38 2.12
CA GLN A 210 1.00 5.19 0.90
C GLN A 210 2.37 5.74 0.54
N ASP A 211 3.21 6.06 1.52
CA ASP A 211 4.58 6.53 1.29
C ASP A 211 5.45 5.38 0.80
N MET A 212 5.33 4.20 1.42
CA MET A 212 6.00 2.99 0.96
C MET A 212 5.55 2.58 -0.46
N ALA A 213 4.24 2.59 -0.74
CA ALA A 213 3.72 2.23 -2.06
C ALA A 213 4.18 3.22 -3.13
N ARG A 214 4.28 4.52 -2.80
CA ARG A 214 4.83 5.54 -3.69
C ARG A 214 6.34 5.35 -3.90
N ALA A 215 7.09 4.99 -2.86
CA ALA A 215 8.52 4.73 -2.96
C ALA A 215 8.80 3.50 -3.81
N ILE A 216 8.11 2.38 -3.56
CA ILE A 216 8.23 1.16 -4.38
C ILE A 216 7.81 1.48 -5.82
N LYS A 217 6.66 2.11 -6.04
CA LYS A 217 6.26 2.52 -7.39
C LYS A 217 7.31 3.40 -8.06
N ALA A 218 7.91 4.36 -7.36
CA ALA A 218 8.92 5.25 -7.94
C ALA A 218 10.26 4.57 -8.20
N GLY A 219 10.63 3.58 -7.38
CA GLY A 219 11.83 2.76 -7.56
C GLY A 219 11.62 1.56 -8.48
N THR A 220 10.42 1.41 -9.07
CA THR A 220 10.02 0.36 -10.03
C THR A 220 9.30 0.93 -11.26
N ALA A 221 9.21 2.27 -11.38
CA ALA A 221 8.45 2.96 -12.43
C ALA A 221 9.22 3.07 -13.76
N ASP A 222 10.49 2.72 -13.72
CA ASP A 222 11.43 2.60 -14.81
C ASP A 222 11.02 1.34 -15.60
N HIS A 223 10.00 1.49 -16.44
CA HIS A 223 9.36 0.40 -17.20
C HIS A 223 10.35 -0.36 -18.09
N ASP A 224 10.92 -1.46 -17.61
CA ASP A 224 11.55 -2.47 -18.48
C ASP A 224 11.44 -3.93 -18.00
N GLY A 225 10.76 -4.18 -16.87
CA GLY A 225 10.36 -5.53 -16.47
C GLY A 225 11.50 -6.50 -16.16
N GLN A 226 12.69 -6.00 -15.74
CA GLN A 226 13.85 -6.86 -15.41
C GLN A 226 14.58 -6.54 -14.08
N ALA A 227 14.01 -5.77 -13.15
CA ALA A 227 14.70 -5.33 -11.93
C ALA A 227 14.12 -5.83 -10.58
N GLY A 228 13.19 -6.80 -10.58
CA GLY A 228 12.46 -7.23 -9.38
C GLY A 228 13.28 -7.91 -8.27
N GLY A 229 14.53 -8.32 -8.54
CA GLY A 229 15.38 -9.00 -7.55
C GLY A 229 16.35 -8.11 -6.77
N ALA A 230 16.98 -7.14 -7.44
CA ALA A 230 17.94 -6.23 -6.81
C ALA A 230 17.21 -5.13 -6.02
N GLU A 231 16.16 -4.56 -6.60
CA GLU A 231 15.34 -3.51 -5.98
C GLU A 231 14.64 -4.01 -4.72
N LEU A 232 14.07 -5.23 -4.76
CA LEU A 232 13.45 -5.85 -3.58
C LEU A 232 14.44 -5.96 -2.41
N LYS A 233 15.68 -6.40 -2.66
CA LYS A 233 16.69 -6.52 -1.60
C LYS A 233 17.02 -5.17 -0.97
N GLU A 234 17.04 -4.09 -1.74
CA GLU A 234 17.27 -2.75 -1.20
C GLU A 234 16.10 -2.24 -0.36
N PHE A 235 14.86 -2.44 -0.81
CA PHE A 235 13.68 -2.15 0.00
C PHE A 235 13.64 -2.99 1.30
N GLU A 236 14.01 -4.28 1.25
CA GLU A 236 14.09 -5.15 2.43
C GLU A 236 15.20 -4.73 3.39
N LYS A 237 16.40 -4.41 2.89
CA LYS A 237 17.51 -3.90 3.72
C LYS A 237 17.17 -2.58 4.38
N TRP A 238 16.53 -1.67 3.65
CA TRP A 238 16.10 -0.39 4.20
C TRP A 238 15.00 -0.59 5.24
N ALA A 239 14.03 -1.45 4.98
CA ALA A 239 12.95 -1.77 5.91
C ALA A 239 13.48 -2.40 7.21
N ALA A 240 14.45 -3.32 7.13
CA ALA A 240 15.08 -3.92 8.30
C ALA A 240 15.82 -2.90 9.17
N LYS A 241 16.43 -1.88 8.56
CA LYS A 241 17.11 -0.79 9.29
C LYS A 241 16.15 0.25 9.88
N ASN A 242 14.93 0.33 9.36
CA ASN A 242 13.94 1.33 9.72
C ASN A 242 12.66 0.71 10.28
N GLU A 243 12.76 -0.47 10.91
CA GLU A 243 11.59 -1.25 11.32
C GLU A 243 10.66 -0.48 12.27
N SER A 244 11.24 0.28 13.20
CA SER A 244 10.51 1.13 14.15
C SER A 244 9.79 2.33 13.49
N ARG A 245 10.12 2.64 12.24
CA ARG A 245 9.51 3.72 11.45
C ARG A 245 8.41 3.19 10.52
N LEU A 246 8.27 1.88 10.35
CA LEU A 246 7.29 1.29 9.43
C LEU A 246 5.93 1.13 10.11
N SER A 247 4.92 1.78 9.55
CA SER A 247 3.52 1.43 9.84
C SER A 247 3.20 -0.01 9.44
N PRO A 248 2.19 -0.65 10.05
CA PRO A 248 1.67 -1.96 9.62
C PRO A 248 1.37 -2.00 8.11
N GLU A 249 0.78 -0.93 7.57
CA GLU A 249 0.44 -0.78 6.15
C GLU A 249 1.70 -0.78 5.28
N ALA A 250 2.76 -0.08 5.72
CA ALA A 250 4.02 -0.07 5.00
C ALA A 250 4.68 -1.46 4.94
N LYS A 251 4.53 -2.26 6.01
CA LYS A 251 5.00 -3.65 6.03
C LYS A 251 4.18 -4.51 5.05
N GLU A 252 2.86 -4.40 5.04
CA GLU A 252 2.01 -5.14 4.09
C GLU A 252 2.26 -4.74 2.63
N VAL A 253 2.50 -3.45 2.35
CA VAL A 253 2.89 -2.98 1.02
C VAL A 253 4.20 -3.63 0.57
N LEU A 254 5.19 -3.74 1.46
CA LEU A 254 6.45 -4.43 1.17
C LEU A 254 6.24 -5.94 0.94
N ASP A 255 5.34 -6.57 1.71
CA ASP A 255 5.00 -7.99 1.53
C ASP A 255 4.28 -8.25 0.20
N VAL A 256 3.39 -7.35 -0.24
CA VAL A 256 2.80 -7.41 -1.58
C VAL A 256 3.89 -7.31 -2.64
N TYR A 257 4.83 -6.38 -2.48
CA TYR A 257 5.95 -6.26 -3.42
C TYR A 257 6.80 -7.54 -3.46
N ARG A 258 7.13 -8.11 -2.29
CA ARG A 258 7.86 -9.39 -2.15
C ARG A 258 7.11 -10.56 -2.81
N LYS A 259 5.79 -10.64 -2.64
CA LYS A 259 4.94 -11.70 -3.21
C LYS A 259 5.01 -11.70 -4.73
N HIS A 260 4.80 -10.54 -5.36
CA HIS A 260 4.81 -10.42 -6.82
C HIS A 260 6.20 -10.66 -7.40
N THR A 261 7.24 -10.06 -6.81
CA THR A 261 8.63 -10.25 -7.26
C THR A 261 9.11 -11.70 -7.14
N LYS A 262 8.81 -12.39 -6.03
CA LYS A 262 9.15 -13.82 -5.86
C LYS A 262 8.38 -14.72 -6.83
N ALA A 263 7.12 -14.40 -7.14
CA ALA A 263 6.33 -15.14 -8.13
C ALA A 263 6.94 -15.02 -9.54
N ALA A 264 7.44 -13.84 -9.90
CA ALA A 264 8.17 -13.64 -11.15
C ALA A 264 9.50 -14.40 -11.17
N GLN A 265 10.28 -14.35 -10.07
CA GLN A 265 11.54 -15.09 -9.92
C GLN A 265 11.36 -16.60 -10.03
N ALA A 266 10.28 -17.14 -9.45
CA ALA A 266 9.97 -18.58 -9.52
C ALA A 266 9.71 -19.06 -10.96
N GLN A 267 9.36 -18.14 -11.86
CA GLN A 267 9.17 -18.41 -13.29
C GLN A 267 10.43 -18.09 -14.11
N GLY A 268 11.58 -17.89 -13.47
CA GLY A 268 12.85 -17.58 -14.10
C GLY A 268 12.93 -16.15 -14.65
N ARG A 269 11.99 -15.27 -14.28
CA ARG A 269 11.93 -13.89 -14.76
C ARG A 269 12.56 -12.94 -13.74
N THR A 270 13.36 -12.00 -14.21
CA THR A 270 14.07 -11.01 -13.38
C THR A 270 13.22 -9.79 -13.05
N GLY A 271 12.03 -9.64 -13.64
CA GLY A 271 11.07 -8.58 -13.29
C GLY A 271 9.63 -8.91 -13.67
N LEU A 272 8.75 -7.94 -13.37
CA LEU A 272 7.29 -8.04 -13.51
C LEU A 272 6.85 -7.50 -14.88
N THR A 273 5.87 -8.15 -15.52
CA THR A 273 5.22 -7.61 -16.72
C THR A 273 4.39 -6.37 -16.39
N ASP A 274 4.02 -5.56 -17.40
CA ASP A 274 3.15 -4.39 -17.18
C ASP A 274 1.81 -4.76 -16.53
N ALA A 275 1.24 -5.92 -16.86
CA ALA A 275 0.00 -6.42 -16.26
C ALA A 275 0.20 -6.80 -14.78
N GLU A 276 1.30 -7.47 -14.45
CA GLU A 276 1.66 -7.82 -13.07
C GLU A 276 2.03 -6.57 -12.26
N ASN A 277 2.73 -5.60 -12.85
CA ASN A 277 3.02 -4.30 -12.25
C ASN A 277 1.74 -3.49 -12.00
N ALA A 278 0.78 -3.52 -12.93
CA ALA A 278 -0.52 -2.87 -12.72
C ALA A 278 -1.31 -3.56 -11.61
N ALA A 279 -1.31 -4.90 -11.57
CA ALA A 279 -1.95 -5.68 -10.51
C ALA A 279 -1.31 -5.44 -9.14
N MET A 280 0.03 -5.48 -9.06
CA MET A 280 0.81 -5.18 -7.88
C MET A 280 0.57 -3.74 -7.40
N ASN A 281 0.62 -2.74 -8.29
CA ASN A 281 0.34 -1.36 -7.92
C ASN A 281 -1.09 -1.16 -7.43
N LYS A 282 -2.06 -1.91 -7.99
CA LYS A 282 -3.45 -1.90 -7.51
C LYS A 282 -3.56 -2.53 -6.12
N GLU A 283 -2.91 -3.66 -5.89
CA GLU A 283 -2.88 -4.35 -4.59
C GLU A 283 -2.16 -3.49 -3.54
N MET A 284 -0.99 -2.91 -3.84
CA MET A 284 -0.26 -1.98 -2.99
C MET A 284 -1.08 -0.73 -2.65
N ARG A 285 -1.86 -0.18 -3.60
CA ARG A 285 -2.78 0.92 -3.32
C ARG A 285 -3.92 0.51 -2.40
N GLN A 286 -4.42 -0.73 -2.54
CA GLN A 286 -5.48 -1.24 -1.68
C GLN A 286 -4.97 -1.46 -0.25
N VAL A 287 -3.82 -2.12 -0.08
CA VAL A 287 -3.27 -2.41 1.25
C VAL A 287 -2.61 -1.19 1.89
N GLY A 288 -2.07 -0.27 1.09
CA GLY A 288 -1.39 0.94 1.57
C GLY A 288 -2.32 2.13 1.83
N ALA A 289 -3.58 2.09 1.40
CA ALA A 289 -4.56 3.15 1.64
C ALA A 289 -5.66 2.77 2.65
N GLY A 290 -5.79 1.49 2.98
CA GLY A 290 -6.70 0.99 4.01
C GLY A 290 -5.93 0.65 5.27
N ASP A 291 -6.57 0.82 6.41
CA ASP A 291 -6.02 0.42 7.70
C ASP A 291 -5.95 -1.12 7.79
N VAL A 292 -4.77 -1.67 8.09
CA VAL A 292 -4.53 -3.12 8.13
C VAL A 292 -5.36 -3.78 9.23
N SER A 293 -5.44 -3.17 10.41
CA SER A 293 -6.12 -3.74 11.56
C SER A 293 -7.64 -3.72 11.35
N ALA A 294 -8.18 -2.62 10.83
CA ALA A 294 -9.59 -2.51 10.45
C ALA A 294 -9.97 -3.51 9.35
N ARG A 295 -9.13 -3.66 8.31
CA ARG A 295 -9.36 -4.64 7.25
C ARG A 295 -9.40 -6.07 7.78
N LYS A 296 -8.42 -6.47 8.60
CA LYS A 296 -8.40 -7.81 9.24
C LYS A 296 -9.62 -8.03 10.12
N ALA A 297 -10.06 -7.00 10.84
CA ALA A 297 -11.28 -7.07 11.64
C ALA A 297 -12.53 -7.27 10.77
N THR A 298 -12.66 -6.54 9.66
CA THR A 298 -13.78 -6.72 8.72
C THR A 298 -13.74 -8.07 7.99
N GLU A 299 -12.56 -8.59 7.65
CA GLU A 299 -12.39 -9.93 7.08
C GLU A 299 -12.78 -11.04 8.07
N ALA A 300 -12.62 -10.81 9.38
CA ALA A 300 -13.11 -11.72 10.41
C ALA A 300 -14.65 -11.73 10.43
N LEU A 301 -15.30 -10.57 10.35
CA LEU A 301 -16.77 -10.46 10.26
C LEU A 301 -17.33 -11.10 8.98
N ASP A 302 -16.59 -11.08 7.87
CA ASP A 302 -17.02 -11.75 6.63
C ASP A 302 -17.06 -13.28 6.76
N LYS A 303 -16.30 -13.86 7.69
CA LYS A 303 -16.30 -15.31 7.96
C LYS A 303 -17.46 -15.75 8.84
N GLU A 304 -18.07 -14.81 9.58
CA GLU A 304 -19.27 -15.09 10.37
C GLU A 304 -20.43 -15.35 9.43
N GLN A 305 -21.26 -16.35 9.75
CA GLN A 305 -22.44 -16.68 8.95
C GLN A 305 -23.67 -16.13 9.66
N GLY A 306 -24.43 -15.28 8.97
CA GLY A 306 -25.66 -14.70 9.51
C GLY A 306 -25.64 -13.18 9.67
N PRO A 307 -26.65 -12.64 10.37
CA PRO A 307 -26.65 -11.26 10.84
C PRO A 307 -25.47 -11.00 11.79
N ILE A 308 -24.92 -9.80 11.72
CA ILE A 308 -23.81 -9.32 12.52
C ILE A 308 -24.38 -8.50 13.67
N SER A 309 -24.09 -8.93 14.90
CA SER A 309 -24.58 -8.30 16.11
C SER A 309 -23.82 -6.99 16.41
N GLY A 310 -24.41 -6.15 17.27
CA GLY A 310 -23.72 -4.99 17.85
C GLY A 310 -22.43 -5.36 18.57
N GLU A 311 -22.39 -6.51 19.21
CA GLU A 311 -21.22 -7.06 19.92
C GLU A 311 -20.12 -7.44 18.94
N ASP A 312 -20.46 -8.15 17.86
CA ASP A 312 -19.50 -8.55 16.82
C ASP A 312 -18.86 -7.32 16.20
N LEU A 313 -19.68 -6.34 15.83
CA LEU A 313 -19.18 -5.12 15.23
C LEU A 313 -18.39 -4.28 16.23
N ALA A 314 -18.80 -4.20 17.49
CA ALA A 314 -18.06 -3.48 18.53
C ALA A 314 -16.69 -4.13 18.82
N GLU A 315 -16.64 -5.47 18.86
CA GLU A 315 -15.40 -6.22 19.04
C GLU A 315 -14.47 -6.08 17.83
N ALA A 316 -15.02 -6.13 16.62
CA ALA A 316 -14.27 -5.90 15.39
C ALA A 316 -13.69 -4.48 15.35
N ILE A 317 -14.49 -3.45 15.65
CA ILE A 317 -14.00 -2.07 15.77
C ILE A 317 -12.92 -2.02 16.85
N LYS A 318 -13.11 -2.64 18.02
CA LYS A 318 -12.10 -2.66 19.07
C LYS A 318 -10.78 -3.26 18.63
N LYS A 319 -10.80 -4.36 17.88
CA LYS A 319 -9.58 -4.99 17.33
C LYS A 319 -8.96 -4.14 16.22
N GLY A 320 -9.80 -3.51 15.39
CA GLY A 320 -9.39 -2.75 14.22
C GLY A 320 -9.02 -1.29 14.48
N ILE A 321 -8.97 -0.84 15.73
CA ILE A 321 -8.46 0.48 16.12
C ILE A 321 -7.42 0.40 17.26
N SER A 322 -7.00 -0.81 17.62
CA SER A 322 -6.18 -1.06 18.82
C SER A 322 -4.67 -0.93 18.57
N ASP A 323 -4.21 -0.79 17.33
CA ASP A 323 -2.82 -0.46 17.05
C ASP A 323 -2.54 1.00 17.40
N LYS A 324 -1.44 1.19 18.13
CA LYS A 324 -1.09 2.44 18.81
C LYS A 324 -0.50 3.49 17.86
N ASP A 325 -0.95 3.55 16.61
CA ASP A 325 -0.39 4.46 15.61
C ASP A 325 -1.05 5.86 15.61
N GLY A 326 -2.13 6.03 16.39
CA GLY A 326 -2.77 7.33 16.58
C GLY A 326 -3.63 7.78 15.40
N HIS A 327 -3.93 6.91 14.42
CA HIS A 327 -4.75 7.22 13.25
C HIS A 327 -6.20 6.75 13.35
N SER A 328 -6.67 6.61 14.59
CA SER A 328 -7.84 5.84 15.01
C SER A 328 -9.24 6.34 14.58
N SER A 329 -9.37 7.08 13.48
CA SER A 329 -10.64 7.77 13.18
C SER A 329 -11.06 7.96 11.72
N THR A 330 -10.17 8.00 10.73
CA THR A 330 -10.58 8.38 9.35
C THR A 330 -10.34 7.34 8.27
N SER A 331 -9.26 6.55 8.33
CA SER A 331 -9.02 5.40 7.43
C SER A 331 -9.79 4.17 7.90
N GLU A 332 -9.64 3.79 9.17
CA GLU A 332 -10.35 2.68 9.81
C GLU A 332 -11.87 2.82 9.70
N LEU A 333 -12.41 4.00 10.03
CA LEU A 333 -13.84 4.28 9.93
C LEU A 333 -14.34 4.06 8.51
N LYS A 334 -13.59 4.51 7.49
CA LYS A 334 -13.98 4.30 6.09
C LYS A 334 -14.03 2.83 5.71
N GLU A 335 -13.12 2.01 6.24
CA GLU A 335 -13.17 0.56 6.01
C GLU A 335 -14.40 -0.06 6.67
N PHE A 336 -14.71 0.29 7.92
CA PHE A 336 -15.94 -0.18 8.59
C PHE A 336 -17.21 0.32 7.90
N GLU A 337 -17.26 1.58 7.45
CA GLU A 337 -18.41 2.14 6.70
C GLU A 337 -18.60 1.45 5.35
N LYS A 338 -17.51 1.21 4.62
CA LYS A 338 -17.55 0.54 3.32
C LYS A 338 -17.93 -0.93 3.46
N TRP A 339 -17.42 -1.61 4.48
CA TRP A 339 -17.80 -2.98 4.79
C TRP A 339 -19.28 -3.05 5.20
N ALA A 340 -19.73 -2.14 6.06
CA ALA A 340 -21.12 -2.04 6.50
C ALA A 340 -22.10 -1.76 5.36
N ALA A 341 -21.72 -0.88 4.42
CA ALA A 341 -22.54 -0.58 3.24
C ALA A 341 -22.71 -1.80 2.32
N LYS A 342 -21.69 -2.66 2.20
CA LYS A 342 -21.77 -3.91 1.42
C LYS A 342 -22.55 -5.01 2.14
N ASN A 343 -22.55 -4.99 3.47
CA ASN A 343 -23.17 -5.99 4.33
C ASN A 343 -24.43 -5.45 5.02
N GLU A 344 -25.12 -4.45 4.44
CA GLU A 344 -26.20 -3.74 5.12
C GLU A 344 -27.34 -4.66 5.57
N SER A 345 -27.68 -5.66 4.73
CA SER A 345 -28.72 -6.66 5.04
C SER A 345 -28.35 -7.61 6.17
N ARG A 346 -27.07 -7.65 6.55
CA ARG A 346 -26.57 -8.48 7.65
C ARG A 346 -26.49 -7.68 8.96
N LEU A 347 -26.50 -6.35 8.93
CA LEU A 347 -26.35 -5.57 10.16
C LEU A 347 -27.65 -5.53 10.96
N THR A 348 -27.59 -5.96 12.22
CA THR A 348 -28.70 -5.74 13.16
C THR A 348 -28.88 -4.23 13.42
N PRO A 349 -30.08 -3.79 13.85
CA PRO A 349 -30.31 -2.41 14.27
C PRO A 349 -29.28 -1.92 15.30
N GLU A 350 -28.87 -2.81 16.21
CA GLU A 350 -27.86 -2.55 17.23
C GLU A 350 -26.47 -2.36 16.63
N ALA A 351 -26.05 -3.22 15.70
CA ALA A 351 -24.82 -3.03 14.94
C ALA A 351 -24.81 -1.69 14.19
N LYS A 352 -25.95 -1.28 13.61
CA LYS A 352 -26.08 0.05 13.00
C LYS A 352 -25.88 1.18 14.03
N GLN A 353 -26.34 1.03 15.28
CA GLN A 353 -26.08 2.01 16.35
C GLN A 353 -24.62 2.00 16.82
N VAL A 354 -23.97 0.84 16.88
CA VAL A 354 -22.54 0.72 17.17
C VAL A 354 -21.72 1.48 16.13
N LEU A 355 -21.98 1.24 14.84
CA LEU A 355 -21.32 1.98 13.75
C LEU A 355 -21.58 3.49 13.84
N LYS A 356 -22.82 3.89 14.12
CA LYS A 356 -23.18 5.31 14.29
C LYS A 356 -22.43 5.95 15.47
N THR A 357 -22.24 5.21 16.55
CA THR A 357 -21.47 5.65 17.73
C THR A 357 -20.01 5.85 17.37
N TYR A 358 -19.43 4.94 16.58
CA TYR A 358 -18.08 5.09 16.05
C TYR A 358 -17.95 6.33 15.16
N GLN A 359 -18.86 6.50 14.20
CA GLN A 359 -18.91 7.67 13.32
C GLN A 359 -18.94 8.99 14.10
N GLN A 360 -19.73 9.06 15.19
CA GLN A 360 -19.81 10.25 16.02
C GLN A 360 -18.52 10.52 16.79
N ALA A 361 -17.90 9.48 17.34
CA ALA A 361 -16.65 9.60 18.08
C ALA A 361 -15.49 10.01 17.16
N ALA A 362 -15.36 9.36 16.00
CA ALA A 362 -14.38 9.68 14.98
C ALA A 362 -14.54 11.10 14.41
N LYS A 363 -15.77 11.53 14.13
CA LYS A 363 -16.04 12.92 13.70
C LYS A 363 -15.66 13.95 14.75
N LYS A 364 -15.84 13.64 16.04
CA LYS A 364 -15.49 14.52 17.14
C LYS A 364 -13.97 14.63 17.31
N ALA A 365 -13.25 13.52 17.12
CA ALA A 365 -11.79 13.47 17.20
C ALA A 365 -11.10 14.22 16.05
N GLY A 366 -11.65 14.14 14.84
CA GLY A 366 -11.08 14.82 13.68
C GLY A 366 -9.80 14.14 13.15
N PRO A 367 -8.96 14.83 12.38
CA PRO A 367 -7.83 14.21 11.66
C PRO A 367 -6.71 13.70 12.57
N GLU A 368 -6.67 14.12 13.83
CA GLU A 368 -5.65 13.72 14.81
C GLU A 368 -5.93 12.37 15.48
N GLY A 369 -7.06 11.73 15.20
CA GLY A 369 -7.40 10.44 15.82
C GLY A 369 -8.02 10.57 17.21
N MET A 370 -8.60 9.46 17.70
CA MET A 370 -9.13 9.39 19.06
C MET A 370 -8.01 9.11 20.06
N THR A 371 -8.00 9.85 21.17
CA THR A 371 -7.18 9.48 22.33
C THR A 371 -7.69 8.18 22.96
N GLN A 372 -6.85 7.46 23.72
CA GLN A 372 -7.26 6.25 24.43
C GLN A 372 -8.51 6.47 25.30
N LYS A 373 -8.58 7.61 26.00
CA LYS A 373 -9.73 7.96 26.85
C LYS A 373 -11.02 8.17 26.04
N GLU A 374 -10.91 8.71 24.83
CA GLU A 374 -12.05 8.89 23.94
C GLU A 374 -12.49 7.56 23.32
N ALA A 375 -11.55 6.71 22.94
CA ALA A 375 -11.82 5.34 22.49
C ALA A 375 -12.51 4.53 23.60
N ASP A 376 -12.02 4.56 24.84
CA ASP A 376 -12.65 3.88 25.98
C ASP A 376 -14.07 4.38 26.24
N ALA A 377 -14.29 5.71 26.16
CA ALA A 377 -15.62 6.29 26.31
C ALA A 377 -16.56 5.92 25.16
N MET A 378 -16.04 5.77 23.95
CA MET A 378 -16.79 5.27 22.80
C MET A 378 -17.17 3.80 22.99
N PHE A 379 -16.23 2.93 23.37
CA PHE A 379 -16.52 1.51 23.62
C PHE A 379 -17.55 1.32 24.74
N LYS A 380 -17.45 2.12 25.81
CA LYS A 380 -18.46 2.12 26.88
C LYS A 380 -19.86 2.51 26.38
N LYS A 381 -19.96 3.39 25.37
CA LYS A 381 -21.24 3.70 24.72
C LYS A 381 -21.71 2.57 23.81
N MET A 382 -20.78 1.91 23.10
CA MET A 382 -21.09 0.75 22.26
C MET A 382 -21.64 -0.42 23.08
N GLU A 383 -21.17 -0.61 24.32
CA GLU A 383 -21.69 -1.61 25.25
C GLU A 383 -23.18 -1.45 25.58
N ALA A 384 -23.77 -0.27 25.35
CA ALA A 384 -25.21 -0.07 25.51
C ALA A 384 -26.03 -0.64 24.34
N PHE A 385 -25.39 -1.01 23.23
CA PHE A 385 -26.03 -1.53 22.02
C PHE A 385 -25.79 -3.03 21.86
N LYS A 386 -25.99 -3.78 22.95
CA LYS A 386 -25.97 -5.24 22.91
C LYS A 386 -27.20 -5.80 22.18
N THR A 387 -26.96 -6.66 21.21
CA THR A 387 -27.97 -7.46 20.52
C THR A 387 -28.47 -8.54 21.45
N PHE A 388 -27.58 -9.21 22.17
CA PHE A 388 -27.85 -10.30 23.09
C PHE A 388 -27.26 -9.98 24.47
N HIS A 389 -28.10 -10.07 25.49
CA HIS A 389 -27.68 -9.85 26.87
C HIS A 389 -27.22 -11.16 27.53
N ASP A 390 -27.65 -12.32 26.99
CA ASP A 390 -27.24 -13.64 27.43
C ASP A 390 -26.35 -14.36 26.40
N SER A 391 -25.25 -14.97 26.89
CA SER A 391 -24.24 -15.61 26.03
C SER A 391 -24.60 -17.03 25.56
N SER A 392 -25.34 -17.81 26.36
CA SER A 392 -25.74 -19.17 26.00
C SER A 392 -26.86 -19.10 24.95
N MET A 393 -27.79 -18.17 25.12
CA MET A 393 -28.85 -17.87 24.17
C MET A 393 -28.31 -17.30 22.86
N ARG A 394 -27.34 -16.37 22.93
CA ARG A 394 -26.63 -15.87 21.74
C ARG A 394 -26.06 -17.00 20.88
N ASN A 395 -25.25 -17.88 21.48
CA ASN A 395 -24.63 -19.00 20.78
C ASN A 395 -25.66 -19.98 20.18
N ALA A 396 -26.81 -20.14 20.84
CA ALA A 396 -27.88 -21.01 20.35
C ALA A 396 -28.59 -20.41 19.13
N LEU A 397 -28.84 -19.09 19.12
CA LEU A 397 -29.53 -18.38 18.05
C LEU A 397 -28.63 -18.09 16.85
N GLU A 398 -27.35 -17.78 17.04
CA GLU A 398 -26.37 -17.66 15.95
C GLU A 398 -26.23 -18.96 15.15
N GLY A 399 -26.36 -20.11 15.81
CA GLY A 399 -26.42 -21.41 15.13
C GLY A 399 -27.59 -21.56 14.15
N LEU A 400 -28.67 -20.81 14.34
CA LEU A 400 -29.79 -20.74 13.39
C LEU A 400 -29.51 -19.76 12.25
N ASP A 401 -28.72 -18.74 12.50
CA ASP A 401 -28.37 -17.74 11.49
C ASP A 401 -27.45 -18.27 10.40
N ALA A 402 -26.59 -19.24 10.74
CA ALA A 402 -25.81 -20.00 9.75
C ALA A 402 -26.67 -20.84 8.79
N LYS A 403 -27.94 -21.12 9.10
CA LYS A 403 -28.82 -21.91 8.23
C LYS A 403 -29.40 -21.07 7.10
N GLN A 404 -29.16 -21.50 5.86
CA GLN A 404 -29.80 -20.90 4.70
C GLN A 404 -31.28 -21.26 4.62
N GLY A 405 -32.13 -20.28 4.31
CA GLY A 405 -33.56 -20.49 4.09
C GLY A 405 -34.43 -20.27 5.33
N LYS A 406 -35.59 -20.95 5.36
CA LYS A 406 -36.58 -20.84 6.44
C LYS A 406 -36.14 -21.63 7.66
N ILE A 407 -36.39 -21.09 8.84
CA ILE A 407 -36.13 -21.73 10.14
C ILE A 407 -37.40 -22.47 10.57
N SER A 408 -37.28 -23.79 10.73
CA SER A 408 -38.40 -24.63 11.14
C SER A 408 -38.69 -24.49 12.64
N GLY A 409 -39.90 -24.89 13.06
CA GLY A 409 -40.22 -24.97 14.49
C GLY A 409 -39.25 -25.86 15.26
N SER A 410 -38.81 -26.97 14.65
CA SER A 410 -37.86 -27.90 15.29
C SER A 410 -36.50 -27.25 15.52
N ASP A 411 -36.02 -26.46 14.56
CA ASP A 411 -34.75 -25.75 14.68
C ASP A 411 -34.80 -24.73 15.82
N LEU A 412 -35.87 -23.91 15.84
CA LEU A 412 -36.05 -22.90 16.87
C LEU A 412 -36.26 -23.51 18.26
N THR A 413 -37.00 -24.60 18.36
CA THR A 413 -37.21 -25.33 19.63
C THR A 413 -35.88 -25.86 20.16
N ALA A 414 -35.03 -26.43 19.29
CA ALA A 414 -33.73 -26.93 19.70
C ALA A 414 -32.79 -25.81 20.18
N ALA A 415 -32.84 -24.64 19.53
CA ALA A 415 -32.08 -23.48 19.98
C ALA A 415 -32.55 -22.98 21.35
N ILE A 416 -33.87 -22.85 21.57
CA ILE A 416 -34.43 -22.45 22.87
C ILE A 416 -34.09 -23.46 23.96
N GLU A 417 -34.20 -24.76 23.68
CA GLU A 417 -33.85 -25.82 24.64
C GLU A 417 -32.36 -25.78 25.02
N LYS A 418 -31.48 -25.40 24.09
CA LYS A 418 -30.04 -25.29 24.31
C LYS A 418 -29.65 -23.99 25.04
N GLY A 419 -30.24 -22.86 24.64
CA GLY A 419 -29.98 -21.55 25.24
C GLY A 419 -30.50 -21.48 26.66
N ALA A 420 -31.83 -21.62 26.82
CA ALA A 420 -32.50 -21.49 28.12
C ALA A 420 -32.41 -22.73 29.03
N GLY A 421 -31.59 -23.70 28.64
CA GLY A 421 -31.48 -25.01 29.29
C GLY A 421 -30.40 -25.10 30.38
N ASP A 422 -29.56 -24.08 30.53
CA ASP A 422 -28.53 -24.03 31.58
C ASP A 422 -29.11 -23.73 32.99
N LEU A 423 -30.41 -23.40 33.04
CA LEU A 423 -31.19 -23.19 34.26
C LEU A 423 -30.61 -22.11 35.19
N ASP A 424 -29.92 -21.12 34.64
CA ASP A 424 -29.37 -19.98 35.38
C ASP A 424 -30.45 -19.04 35.97
N GLY A 425 -31.71 -19.29 35.61
CA GLY A 425 -32.87 -18.53 36.06
C GLY A 425 -33.16 -17.30 35.21
N GLN A 426 -32.71 -17.24 33.96
CA GLN A 426 -32.98 -16.15 33.02
C GLN A 426 -33.90 -16.52 31.85
N ALA A 427 -34.44 -17.74 31.84
CA ALA A 427 -35.34 -18.23 30.80
C ALA A 427 -36.60 -17.38 30.58
N ALA A 428 -37.04 -16.59 31.56
CA ALA A 428 -38.14 -15.63 31.43
C ALA A 428 -37.66 -14.16 31.44
N GLY A 429 -36.37 -13.91 31.58
CA GLY A 429 -35.76 -12.59 31.65
C GLY A 429 -34.95 -12.30 30.40
N THR A 430 -33.63 -12.36 30.55
CA THR A 430 -32.66 -12.01 29.52
C THR A 430 -32.76 -12.89 28.28
N GLU A 431 -32.80 -14.22 28.47
CA GLU A 431 -32.84 -15.20 27.38
C GLU A 431 -34.14 -15.11 26.55
N PHE A 432 -35.25 -14.87 27.24
CA PHE A 432 -36.54 -14.63 26.58
C PHE A 432 -36.49 -13.34 25.74
N THR A 433 -35.94 -12.26 26.30
CA THR A 433 -35.81 -10.97 25.61
C THR A 433 -34.99 -11.11 24.33
N ASP A 434 -33.86 -11.82 24.43
CA ASP A 434 -32.95 -12.11 23.33
C ASP A 434 -33.61 -12.98 22.25
N THR A 435 -34.34 -14.02 22.65
CA THR A 435 -35.10 -14.88 21.73
C THR A 435 -36.18 -14.11 20.98
N MET A 436 -36.95 -13.26 21.67
CA MET A 436 -38.00 -12.45 21.05
C MET A 436 -37.42 -11.41 20.09
N LYS A 437 -36.28 -10.81 20.44
CA LYS A 437 -35.58 -9.86 19.58
C LYS A 437 -35.08 -10.54 18.31
N TRP A 438 -34.41 -11.68 18.43
CA TRP A 438 -33.95 -12.46 17.28
C TRP A 438 -35.12 -12.91 16.39
N ALA A 439 -36.21 -13.41 17.00
CA ALA A 439 -37.40 -13.84 16.26
C ALA A 439 -38.06 -12.69 15.49
N ARG A 440 -38.10 -11.47 16.04
CA ARG A 440 -38.59 -10.28 15.35
C ARG A 440 -37.70 -9.88 14.18
N GLN A 441 -36.38 -9.91 14.37
CA GLN A 441 -35.40 -9.59 13.32
C GLN A 441 -35.41 -10.63 12.18
N ASN A 442 -35.73 -11.88 12.49
CA ASN A 442 -35.77 -13.00 11.54
C ASN A 442 -37.19 -13.46 11.21
N TYR A 443 -38.22 -12.63 11.42
CA TYR A 443 -39.62 -13.05 11.35
C TYR A 443 -40.01 -13.60 9.97
N ASP A 444 -39.44 -13.04 8.90
CA ASP A 444 -39.63 -13.51 7.53
C ASP A 444 -38.96 -14.86 7.25
N ARG A 445 -37.96 -15.25 8.05
CA ARG A 445 -37.33 -16.57 7.96
C ARG A 445 -38.08 -17.63 8.75
N LEU A 446 -38.95 -17.28 9.68
CA LEU A 446 -39.70 -18.26 10.49
C LEU A 446 -40.81 -18.94 9.68
N THR A 447 -40.89 -20.28 9.74
CA THR A 447 -42.08 -21.01 9.28
C THR A 447 -43.28 -20.72 10.20
N PRO A 448 -44.53 -21.01 9.76
CA PRO A 448 -45.70 -20.87 10.64
C PRO A 448 -45.57 -21.62 11.97
N GLU A 449 -44.91 -22.77 11.98
CA GLU A 449 -44.65 -23.57 13.18
C GLU A 449 -43.63 -22.88 14.08
N ALA A 450 -42.56 -22.32 13.51
CA ALA A 450 -41.57 -21.55 14.27
C ALA A 450 -42.19 -20.31 14.93
N LYS A 451 -43.13 -19.63 14.26
CA LYS A 451 -43.90 -18.53 14.86
C LYS A 451 -44.71 -18.99 16.07
N LYS A 452 -45.36 -20.15 15.99
CA LYS A 452 -46.08 -20.75 17.14
C LYS A 452 -45.15 -21.18 18.28
N VAL A 453 -43.90 -21.55 17.98
CA VAL A 453 -42.87 -21.82 18.99
C VAL A 453 -42.52 -20.54 19.75
N VAL A 454 -42.40 -19.39 19.05
CA VAL A 454 -42.22 -18.06 19.68
C VAL A 454 -43.40 -17.75 20.61
N ASP A 455 -44.64 -17.89 20.13
CA ASP A 455 -45.85 -17.63 20.93
C ASP A 455 -45.90 -18.52 22.19
N THR A 456 -45.45 -19.77 22.07
CA THR A 456 -45.40 -20.72 23.19
C THR A 456 -44.34 -20.30 24.20
N TYR A 457 -43.18 -19.82 23.76
CA TYR A 457 -42.19 -19.28 24.68
C TYR A 457 -42.76 -18.07 25.45
N GLU A 458 -43.34 -17.11 24.73
CA GLU A 458 -43.95 -15.90 25.31
C GLU A 458 -44.98 -16.26 26.40
N LYS A 459 -45.90 -17.18 26.11
CA LYS A 459 -46.89 -17.68 27.09
C LYS A 459 -46.26 -18.12 28.42
N TYR A 460 -45.17 -18.88 28.38
CA TYR A 460 -44.53 -19.40 29.60
C TYR A 460 -43.63 -18.37 30.28
N ALA A 461 -42.89 -17.57 29.51
CA ALA A 461 -42.06 -16.50 30.03
C ALA A 461 -42.90 -15.43 30.72
N THR A 462 -43.98 -14.94 30.10
CA THR A 462 -44.88 -13.94 30.70
C THR A 462 -45.55 -14.46 31.97
N ARG A 463 -45.88 -15.76 32.03
CA ARG A 463 -46.44 -16.37 33.25
C ARG A 463 -45.42 -16.38 34.39
N ALA A 464 -44.16 -16.70 34.12
CA ALA A 464 -43.09 -16.65 35.10
C ALA A 464 -42.80 -15.21 35.56
N GLN A 465 -42.75 -14.26 34.62
CA GLN A 465 -42.59 -12.82 34.91
C GLN A 465 -43.73 -12.28 35.78
N ALA A 466 -44.98 -12.68 35.51
CA ALA A 466 -46.14 -12.29 36.32
C ALA A 466 -46.08 -12.81 37.76
N GLN A 467 -45.30 -13.86 38.01
CA GLN A 467 -45.01 -14.41 39.34
C GLN A 467 -43.74 -13.78 39.97
N GLY A 468 -43.16 -12.75 39.33
CA GLY A 468 -41.94 -12.09 39.78
C GLY A 468 -40.66 -12.89 39.52
N SER A 469 -40.72 -13.95 38.72
CA SER A 469 -39.57 -14.80 38.40
C SER A 469 -38.92 -14.39 37.08
N THR A 470 -37.59 -14.31 37.08
CA THR A 470 -36.78 -14.15 35.85
C THR A 470 -36.52 -15.48 35.16
N GLY A 471 -36.80 -16.62 35.82
CA GLY A 471 -36.63 -17.96 35.28
C GLY A 471 -37.96 -18.70 35.12
N ILE A 472 -38.04 -19.60 34.13
CA ILE A 472 -39.17 -20.53 34.00
C ILE A 472 -38.87 -21.75 34.88
N GLY A 473 -39.74 -22.02 35.87
CA GLY A 473 -39.54 -23.16 36.77
C GLY A 473 -39.42 -24.47 36.00
N GLN A 474 -38.53 -25.37 36.42
CA GLN A 474 -38.13 -26.58 35.66
C GLN A 474 -39.30 -27.43 35.15
N LYS A 475 -40.36 -27.61 35.95
CA LYS A 475 -41.58 -28.34 35.54
C LYS A 475 -42.30 -27.65 34.39
N ASP A 476 -42.33 -26.33 34.40
CA ASP A 476 -42.97 -25.51 33.38
C ASP A 476 -42.09 -25.36 32.15
N PHE A 477 -40.76 -25.26 32.32
CA PHE A 477 -39.81 -25.28 31.22
C PHE A 477 -39.90 -26.59 30.44
N LYS A 478 -39.94 -27.74 31.12
CA LYS A 478 -40.14 -29.05 30.48
C LYS A 478 -41.48 -29.14 29.74
N LYS A 479 -42.55 -28.57 30.29
CA LYS A 479 -43.86 -28.51 29.60
C LYS A 479 -43.79 -27.63 28.36
N MET A 480 -43.16 -26.46 28.46
CA MET A 480 -42.94 -25.53 27.35
C MET A 480 -42.21 -26.21 26.20
N ILE A 481 -41.06 -26.83 26.46
CA ILE A 481 -40.28 -27.55 25.43
C ILE A 481 -41.09 -28.69 24.80
N ASN A 482 -41.87 -29.43 25.58
CA ASN A 482 -42.73 -30.49 25.03
C ASN A 482 -43.85 -29.93 24.13
N GLU A 483 -44.47 -28.81 24.51
CA GLU A 483 -45.49 -28.12 23.71
C GLU A 483 -44.87 -27.61 22.39
N MET A 484 -43.67 -27.01 22.45
CA MET A 484 -42.90 -26.58 21.28
C MET A 484 -42.53 -27.76 20.35
N LYS A 485 -42.10 -28.90 20.90
CA LYS A 485 -41.80 -30.12 20.13
C LYS A 485 -43.04 -30.66 19.41
N PHE A 486 -44.21 -30.58 20.06
CA PHE A 486 -45.48 -30.97 19.44
C PHE A 486 -45.89 -30.02 18.31
N ILE A 487 -45.75 -28.71 18.52
CA ILE A 487 -46.02 -27.68 17.50
C ILE A 487 -45.10 -27.84 16.28
N SER A 488 -43.84 -28.19 16.54
CA SER A 488 -42.82 -28.37 15.50
C SER A 488 -43.03 -29.59 14.62
N ASN A 489 -43.77 -30.60 15.11
CA ASN A 489 -44.10 -31.83 14.40
C ASN A 489 -45.59 -32.13 14.57
N PRO A 490 -46.49 -31.35 13.94
CA PRO A 490 -47.91 -31.62 14.02
C PRO A 490 -48.17 -33.00 13.41
N ARG A 491 -48.79 -33.90 14.18
CA ARG A 491 -49.19 -35.22 13.65
C ARG A 491 -50.07 -34.98 12.42
N PRO A 492 -49.87 -35.72 11.32
CA PRO A 492 -50.75 -35.61 10.17
C PRO A 492 -52.18 -35.83 10.63
N THR A 493 -53.06 -34.87 10.35
CA THR A 493 -54.50 -35.00 10.61
C THR A 493 -54.96 -36.28 9.92
N ARG A 494 -55.45 -37.25 10.72
CA ARG A 494 -56.08 -38.45 10.17
C ARG A 494 -57.12 -37.99 9.14
N PRO A 495 -57.09 -38.49 7.90
CA PRO A 495 -58.12 -38.15 6.93
C PRO A 495 -59.48 -38.52 7.54
N VAL A 496 -60.32 -37.51 7.71
CA VAL A 496 -61.71 -37.69 8.10
C VAL A 496 -62.40 -38.19 6.84
N PHE A 497 -62.49 -39.52 6.69
CA PHE A 497 -63.33 -40.11 5.67
C PHE A 497 -64.77 -39.79 6.05
N PHE A 498 -65.36 -38.78 5.40
CA PHE A 498 -66.80 -38.65 5.36
C PHE A 498 -67.32 -39.83 4.53
N ALA A 499 -68.04 -40.76 5.17
CA ALA A 499 -68.79 -41.77 4.46
C ALA A 499 -69.87 -41.05 3.63
N ALA A 500 -69.85 -41.31 2.32
CA ALA A 500 -70.79 -40.78 1.34
C ALA A 500 -72.18 -41.38 1.48
#